data_AF-A0A5C7PQ84-F1
#
_entry.id   AF-A0A5C7PQ84-F1
#
_cell.length_a   1.000
_cell.length_b   1.000
_cell.length_c   1.000
_cell.angle_alpha   90.00
_cell.angle_beta   90.00
_cell.angle_gamma   90.00
#
_symmetry.space_group_name_H-M   'P 1'
#
loop_
_entity.id
_entity.type
_entity.pdbx_description
1 polymer ?
#
loop_
_entity_poly.entity_id
_entity_poly.type
_entity_poly.pdbx_seq_one_letter_code
_entity_poly.pdbx_strand_id
1 'polypeptide(L)'
;MNTQLDEALKYDPLADAENITGQSYKQNDAVAWLGMALMQDQRKTKDALLSANRDTNAFRQTIPEFFDILDDMGFREVLKIAIEGTRDHFHVFWKPGLLIRLDTYAGRSVNSGSCYYNYRGPRSVVSGSNGGIQHAGELVWVGGMDIREGFRHKLDTMAEAGEFLDEWIKPPFLRLLHYADEKVEGYDYKKITTQRIAMLPEDVRATITGSQHVA
;
A
#
# COMPACT_ATOMS: atom_id res chain seq x y z
N MET A 1 6.40 -15.86 -9.01
CA MET A 1 6.44 -15.79 -7.52
C MET A 1 7.80 -16.12 -6.88
N ASN A 2 8.39 -15.19 -6.10
CA ASN A 2 9.61 -15.42 -5.30
C ASN A 2 9.25 -16.02 -3.92
N THR A 3 9.37 -17.34 -3.78
CA THR A 3 8.95 -18.07 -2.56
C THR A 3 9.69 -17.61 -1.31
N GLN A 4 10.99 -17.28 -1.40
CA GLN A 4 11.77 -16.82 -0.25
C GLN A 4 11.28 -15.46 0.27
N LEU A 5 10.93 -14.55 -0.65
CA LEU A 5 10.37 -13.25 -0.27
C LEU A 5 8.97 -13.40 0.35
N ASP A 6 8.13 -14.26 -0.22
CA ASP A 6 6.78 -14.51 0.30
C ASP A 6 6.82 -15.08 1.73
N GLU A 7 7.66 -16.08 1.97
CA GLU A 7 7.91 -16.63 3.31
C GLU A 7 8.42 -15.56 4.26
N ALA A 8 9.36 -14.72 3.81
CA ALA A 8 9.91 -13.68 4.65
C ALA A 8 8.89 -12.59 5.02
N LEU A 9 7.98 -12.25 4.12
CA LEU A 9 6.91 -11.27 4.38
C LEU A 9 5.82 -11.84 5.30
N LYS A 10 5.58 -13.16 5.29
CA LYS A 10 4.57 -13.83 6.11
C LYS A 10 5.08 -14.29 7.49
N TYR A 11 6.40 -14.30 7.69
CA TYR A 11 7.00 -14.75 8.94
C TYR A 11 6.55 -13.93 10.16
N ASP A 12 6.01 -14.63 11.16
CA ASP A 12 5.62 -14.05 12.46
C ASP A 12 6.66 -14.44 13.54
N PRO A 13 7.56 -13.52 13.92
CA PRO A 13 8.64 -13.81 14.87
C PRO A 13 8.14 -14.10 16.29
N LEU A 14 6.97 -13.59 16.68
CA LEU A 14 6.40 -13.86 18.01
C LEU A 14 5.79 -15.26 18.04
N ALA A 15 5.01 -15.61 17.01
CA ALA A 15 4.46 -16.96 16.90
C ALA A 15 5.56 -18.03 16.84
N ASP A 16 6.65 -17.78 16.12
CA ASP A 16 7.78 -18.70 16.07
C ASP A 16 8.48 -18.83 17.43
N ALA A 17 8.67 -17.73 18.17
CA ALA A 17 9.19 -17.77 19.54
C ALA A 17 8.30 -18.57 20.50
N GLU A 18 6.97 -18.43 20.39
CA GLU A 18 6.01 -19.22 21.19
C GLU A 18 6.10 -20.71 20.82
N ASN A 19 6.25 -21.04 19.54
CA ASN A 19 6.40 -22.42 19.08
C ASN A 19 7.71 -23.06 19.56
N ILE A 20 8.82 -22.33 19.53
CA ILE A 20 10.14 -22.80 19.98
C ILE A 20 10.12 -23.11 21.49
N THR A 21 9.46 -22.26 22.27
CA THR A 21 9.51 -22.32 23.74
C THR A 21 8.34 -23.11 24.36
N GLY A 22 7.26 -23.32 23.60
CA GLY A 22 6.01 -23.92 24.09
C GLY A 22 5.27 -23.02 25.08
N GLN A 23 5.60 -21.73 25.15
CA GLN A 23 5.07 -20.79 26.13
C GLN A 23 4.61 -19.51 25.45
N SER A 24 3.59 -18.86 26.02
CA SER A 24 3.10 -17.60 25.46
C SER A 24 3.96 -16.41 25.87
N TYR A 25 4.24 -15.51 24.93
CA TYR A 25 4.94 -14.25 25.20
C TYR A 25 4.21 -13.35 26.22
N LYS A 26 2.90 -13.56 26.39
CA LYS A 26 2.08 -12.82 27.36
C LYS A 26 2.32 -13.26 28.81
N GLN A 27 2.91 -14.44 29.00
CA GLN A 27 3.14 -15.05 30.31
C GLN A 27 4.62 -15.18 30.65
N ASN A 28 5.50 -15.05 29.66
CA ASN A 28 6.94 -15.13 29.85
C ASN A 28 7.69 -14.09 29.02
N ASP A 29 8.32 -13.15 29.72
CA ASP A 29 9.14 -12.08 29.14
C ASP A 29 10.31 -12.63 28.29
N ALA A 30 10.87 -13.80 28.64
CA ALA A 30 11.96 -14.39 27.87
C ALA A 30 11.51 -14.79 26.45
N VAL A 31 10.26 -15.22 26.28
CA VAL A 31 9.67 -15.52 24.97
C VAL A 31 9.47 -14.23 24.17
N ALA A 32 9.02 -13.16 24.84
CA ALA A 32 8.92 -11.85 24.21
C ALA A 32 10.29 -11.34 23.73
N TRP A 33 11.35 -11.51 24.53
CA TRP A 33 12.71 -11.16 24.15
C TRP A 33 13.23 -12.00 22.98
N LEU A 34 12.95 -13.31 22.96
CA LEU A 34 13.28 -14.16 21.81
C LEU A 34 12.57 -13.68 20.55
N GLY A 35 11.27 -13.39 20.62
CA GLY A 35 10.51 -12.84 19.49
C GLY A 35 11.08 -11.51 19.00
N MET A 36 11.54 -10.64 19.88
CA MET A 36 12.23 -9.41 19.51
C MET A 36 13.55 -9.68 18.77
N ALA A 37 14.34 -10.66 19.22
CA ALA A 37 15.58 -11.06 18.55
C ALA A 37 15.30 -11.64 17.15
N LEU A 38 14.31 -12.54 17.02
CA LEU A 38 13.88 -13.10 15.73
C LEU A 38 13.35 -12.00 14.80
N MET A 39 12.62 -11.02 15.32
CA MET A 39 12.15 -9.87 14.54
C MET A 39 13.31 -9.04 13.99
N GLN A 40 14.36 -8.80 14.77
CA GLN A 40 15.55 -8.06 14.33
C GLN A 40 16.31 -8.82 13.23
N ASP A 41 16.46 -10.13 13.36
CA ASP A 41 17.10 -10.96 12.35
C ASP A 41 16.26 -11.00 11.06
N GLN A 42 14.96 -11.25 11.20
CA GLN A 42 14.02 -11.24 10.09
C GLN A 42 14.01 -9.90 9.36
N ARG A 43 14.15 -8.79 10.06
CA ARG A 43 14.24 -7.46 9.45
C ARG A 43 15.41 -7.36 8.49
N LYS A 44 16.58 -7.90 8.84
CA LYS A 44 17.76 -7.91 7.96
C LYS A 44 17.52 -8.75 6.72
N THR A 45 16.94 -9.94 6.89
CA THR A 45 16.57 -10.83 5.78
C THR A 45 15.57 -10.17 4.83
N LYS A 46 14.50 -9.57 5.37
CA LYS A 46 13.53 -8.81 4.58
C LYS A 46 14.17 -7.64 3.83
N ASP A 47 15.01 -6.86 4.50
CA ASP A 47 15.69 -5.72 3.88
C ASP A 47 16.54 -6.18 2.68
N ALA A 48 17.29 -7.27 2.82
CA ALA A 48 18.11 -7.85 1.74
C ALA A 48 17.24 -8.35 0.58
N LEU A 49 16.18 -9.11 0.88
CA LEU A 49 15.29 -9.68 -0.14
C LEU A 49 14.53 -8.59 -0.89
N LEU A 50 13.94 -7.61 -0.20
CA LEU A 50 13.21 -6.50 -0.85
C LEU A 50 14.13 -5.68 -1.76
N SER A 51 15.34 -5.38 -1.30
CA SER A 51 16.34 -4.65 -2.10
C SER A 51 16.75 -5.44 -3.35
N ALA A 52 17.01 -6.74 -3.19
CA ALA A 52 17.39 -7.62 -4.31
C ALA A 52 16.28 -7.75 -5.36
N ASN A 53 15.01 -7.60 -4.97
CA ASN A 53 13.86 -7.68 -5.87
C ASN A 53 13.36 -6.31 -6.37
N ARG A 54 14.09 -5.21 -6.09
CA ARG A 54 13.65 -3.82 -6.40
C ARG A 54 12.22 -3.54 -5.91
N ASP A 55 11.92 -3.97 -4.69
CA ASP A 55 10.62 -3.84 -4.06
C ASP A 55 10.64 -2.78 -2.96
N THR A 56 9.46 -2.29 -2.53
CA THR A 56 9.33 -1.24 -1.54
C THR A 56 9.71 -1.71 -0.14
N ASN A 57 10.36 -0.81 0.62
CA ASN A 57 10.85 -1.05 1.95
C ASN A 57 10.73 0.22 2.82
N ALA A 58 9.74 0.21 3.70
CA ALA A 58 9.26 1.35 4.46
C ALA A 58 10.30 2.04 5.34
N PHE A 59 11.36 1.33 5.74
CA PHE A 59 12.27 1.79 6.80
C PHE A 59 13.68 2.13 6.29
N ARG A 60 13.99 1.79 5.03
CA ARG A 60 15.33 2.00 4.47
C ARG A 60 15.35 2.78 3.17
N GLN A 61 14.22 2.90 2.48
CA GLN A 61 14.18 3.58 1.20
C GLN A 61 14.08 5.09 1.34
N THR A 62 14.92 5.76 0.54
CA THR A 62 14.81 7.17 0.26
C THR A 62 13.65 7.44 -0.71
N ILE A 63 13.17 8.68 -0.76
CA ILE A 63 12.14 9.09 -1.74
C ILE A 63 12.56 8.82 -3.20
N PRO A 64 13.78 9.17 -3.65
CA PRO A 64 14.21 8.85 -5.02
C PRO A 64 14.14 7.36 -5.33
N GLU A 65 14.66 6.49 -4.45
CA GLU A 65 14.62 5.03 -4.66
C GLU A 65 13.19 4.51 -4.74
N PHE A 66 12.28 5.03 -3.90
CA PHE A 66 10.86 4.67 -3.95
C PHE A 66 10.22 5.09 -5.28
N PHE A 67 10.52 6.29 -5.76
CA PHE A 67 9.98 6.81 -7.02
C PHE A 67 10.53 6.06 -8.22
N ASP A 68 11.81 5.69 -8.21
CA ASP A 68 12.43 4.85 -9.24
C ASP A 68 11.75 3.47 -9.33
N ILE A 69 11.31 2.90 -8.20
CA ILE A 69 10.53 1.66 -8.18
C ILE A 69 9.16 1.87 -8.82
N LEU A 70 8.46 2.95 -8.46
CA LEU A 70 7.14 3.26 -9.04
C LEU A 70 7.22 3.51 -10.55
N ASP A 71 8.21 4.26 -11.00
CA ASP A 71 8.46 4.53 -12.42
C ASP A 71 8.70 3.22 -13.20
N ASP A 72 9.56 2.34 -12.67
CA ASP A 72 9.83 1.02 -13.25
C ASP A 72 8.58 0.11 -13.27
N MET A 73 7.62 0.31 -12.35
CA MET A 73 6.33 -0.38 -12.35
C MET A 73 5.31 0.23 -13.34
N GLY A 74 5.66 1.34 -13.99
CA GLY A 74 4.84 2.06 -14.96
C GLY A 74 3.90 3.10 -14.35
N PHE A 75 4.15 3.55 -13.12
CA PHE A 75 3.39 4.64 -12.52
C PHE A 75 3.96 6.01 -12.93
N ARG A 76 3.08 6.96 -13.23
CA ARG A 76 3.43 8.37 -13.45
C ARG A 76 2.91 9.25 -12.31
N GLU A 77 3.66 10.28 -11.92
CA GLU A 77 3.17 11.29 -10.98
C GLU A 77 2.07 12.13 -11.65
N VAL A 78 0.92 12.28 -11.00
CA VAL A 78 -0.24 13.02 -11.52
C VAL A 78 -0.69 14.18 -10.64
N LEU A 79 -0.22 14.23 -9.40
CA LEU A 79 -0.45 15.34 -8.49
C LEU A 79 0.67 15.41 -7.47
N LYS A 80 1.13 16.63 -7.20
CA LYS A 80 2.09 16.94 -6.15
C LYS A 80 1.65 18.20 -5.41
N ILE A 81 1.57 18.13 -4.09
CA ILE A 81 1.15 19.23 -3.22
C ILE A 81 2.19 19.38 -2.12
N ALA A 82 2.72 20.59 -1.91
CA ALA A 82 3.59 20.89 -0.78
C ALA A 82 2.78 20.94 0.52
N ILE A 83 3.31 20.37 1.60
CA ILE A 83 2.69 20.44 2.93
C ILE A 83 3.25 21.68 3.65
N GLU A 84 2.41 22.69 3.85
CA GLU A 84 2.79 23.99 4.38
C GLU A 84 3.55 23.90 5.72
N GLY A 85 4.62 24.68 5.85
CA GLY A 85 5.46 24.72 7.06
C GLY A 85 6.39 23.52 7.22
N THR A 86 6.48 22.63 6.22
CA THR A 86 7.31 21.41 6.28
C THR A 86 8.17 21.24 5.03
N ARG A 87 9.00 20.19 5.01
CA ARG A 87 9.71 19.74 3.78
C ARG A 87 8.93 18.67 3.01
N ASP A 88 7.75 18.32 3.51
CA ASP A 88 7.00 17.18 3.05
C ASP A 88 6.08 17.54 1.90
N HIS A 89 5.75 16.52 1.14
CA HIS A 89 4.90 16.62 -0.03
C HIS A 89 3.89 15.48 -0.01
N PHE A 90 2.70 15.77 -0.51
CA PHE A 90 1.70 14.80 -0.87
C PHE A 90 1.79 14.52 -2.37
N HIS A 91 1.82 13.24 -2.72
CA HIS A 91 1.95 12.79 -4.09
C HIS A 91 0.81 11.84 -4.45
N VAL A 92 0.36 11.91 -5.69
CA VAL A 92 -0.51 10.91 -6.31
C VAL A 92 0.18 10.38 -7.55
N PHE A 93 0.23 9.06 -7.66
CA PHE A 93 0.73 8.37 -8.84
C PHE A 93 -0.37 7.55 -9.49
N TRP A 94 -0.28 7.38 -10.80
CA TRP A 94 -1.27 6.68 -11.59
C TRP A 94 -0.62 5.71 -12.57
N LYS A 95 -1.24 4.55 -12.70
CA LYS A 95 -1.12 3.59 -13.80
C LYS A 95 -2.55 3.14 -14.12
N PRO A 96 -2.90 2.76 -15.37
CA PRO A 96 -4.24 2.24 -15.66
C PRO A 96 -4.71 1.23 -14.60
N GLY A 97 -5.90 1.48 -14.04
CA GLY A 97 -6.51 0.69 -12.97
C GLY A 97 -5.96 0.87 -11.54
N LEU A 98 -4.86 1.59 -11.33
CA LEU A 98 -4.18 1.72 -10.03
C LEU A 98 -3.88 3.17 -9.65
N LEU A 99 -4.42 3.63 -8.52
CA LEU A 99 -4.19 4.97 -7.99
C LEU A 99 -3.42 4.93 -6.68
N ILE A 100 -2.21 5.47 -6.65
CA ILE A 100 -1.42 5.59 -5.42
C ILE A 100 -1.57 6.99 -4.85
N ARG A 101 -1.74 7.09 -3.52
CA ARG A 101 -1.46 8.31 -2.76
C ARG A 101 -0.36 8.05 -1.75
N LEU A 102 0.50 9.02 -1.52
CA LEU A 102 1.48 8.99 -0.43
C LEU A 102 1.83 10.38 0.07
N ASP A 103 2.36 10.45 1.27
CA ASP A 103 2.99 11.64 1.82
C ASP A 103 4.39 11.31 2.32
N THR A 104 5.30 12.29 2.23
CA THR A 104 6.70 12.13 2.64
C THR A 104 6.92 12.54 4.11
N TYR A 105 8.01 12.09 4.71
CA TYR A 105 8.43 12.43 6.06
C TYR A 105 9.81 13.08 6.06
N ALA A 106 9.90 14.30 6.59
CA ALA A 106 11.07 15.17 6.57
C ALA A 106 11.73 15.31 5.16
N GLY A 107 10.97 15.08 4.09
CA GLY A 107 11.46 15.00 2.70
C GLY A 107 12.43 13.84 2.42
N ARG A 108 12.50 12.82 3.28
CA ARG A 108 13.50 11.74 3.20
C ARG A 108 12.93 10.38 2.86
N SER A 109 11.78 10.04 3.41
CA SER A 109 11.16 8.72 3.27
C SER A 109 9.66 8.85 3.08
N VAL A 110 9.02 7.76 2.65
CA VAL A 110 7.55 7.67 2.63
C VAL A 110 7.05 7.58 4.07
N ASN A 111 6.13 8.46 4.44
CA ASN A 111 5.49 8.45 5.75
C ASN A 111 4.31 7.47 5.76
N SER A 112 3.37 7.71 4.84
CA SER A 112 2.16 6.92 4.65
C SER A 112 1.86 6.79 3.17
N GLY A 113 1.20 5.70 2.77
CA GLY A 113 0.80 5.53 1.38
C GLY A 113 -0.20 4.40 1.19
N SER A 114 -1.01 4.52 0.15
CA SER A 114 -2.01 3.52 -0.22
C SER A 114 -2.17 3.45 -1.73
N CYS A 115 -2.27 2.24 -2.27
CA CYS A 115 -2.66 1.98 -3.66
C CYS A 115 -4.12 1.53 -3.67
N TYR A 116 -4.97 2.23 -4.42
CA TYR A 116 -6.39 1.95 -4.61
C TYR A 116 -6.61 1.25 -5.95
N TYR A 117 -7.55 0.32 -5.99
CA TYR A 117 -7.78 -0.50 -7.17
C TYR A 117 -9.17 -1.16 -7.17
N ASN A 118 -9.55 -1.66 -8.34
CA ASN A 118 -10.58 -2.68 -8.55
C ASN A 118 -9.89 -3.92 -9.11
N TYR A 119 -10.01 -5.07 -8.46
CA TYR A 119 -9.27 -6.29 -8.79
C TYR A 119 -10.22 -7.46 -8.97
N ARG A 120 -10.13 -8.16 -10.10
CA ARG A 120 -10.86 -9.40 -10.38
C ARG A 120 -9.92 -10.58 -10.18
N GLY A 121 -10.19 -11.40 -9.17
CA GLY A 121 -9.34 -12.56 -8.89
C GLY A 121 -9.62 -13.22 -7.53
N PRO A 122 -8.83 -14.21 -7.14
CA PRO A 122 -9.05 -14.96 -5.93
C PRO A 122 -8.77 -14.11 -4.67
N ARG A 123 -9.57 -14.31 -3.62
CA ARG A 123 -9.38 -13.61 -2.34
C ARG A 123 -8.03 -13.92 -1.65
N SER A 124 -7.43 -15.07 -1.95
CA SER A 124 -6.18 -15.51 -1.31
C SER A 124 -5.00 -14.57 -1.56
N VAL A 125 -4.99 -13.84 -2.69
CA VAL A 125 -3.88 -12.96 -3.08
C VAL A 125 -4.09 -11.49 -2.69
N VAL A 126 -5.26 -11.12 -2.17
CA VAL A 126 -5.54 -9.75 -1.67
C VAL A 126 -5.26 -9.59 -0.17
N SER A 127 -4.47 -10.49 0.42
CA SER A 127 -4.08 -10.41 1.83
C SER A 127 -3.41 -9.07 2.16
N GLY A 128 -3.75 -8.48 3.31
CA GLY A 128 -3.24 -7.16 3.71
C GLY A 128 -3.87 -5.97 2.98
N SER A 129 -4.90 -6.22 2.17
CA SER A 129 -5.70 -5.15 1.56
C SER A 129 -6.93 -4.81 2.39
N ASN A 130 -7.30 -3.54 2.37
CA ASN A 130 -8.56 -3.03 2.89
C ASN A 130 -9.64 -3.13 1.81
N GLY A 131 -10.91 -3.14 2.22
CA GLY A 131 -12.06 -3.17 1.30
C GLY A 131 -12.80 -4.51 1.33
N GLY A 132 -13.46 -4.84 0.22
CA GLY A 132 -14.23 -6.09 0.13
C GLY A 132 -14.78 -6.38 -1.26
N ILE A 133 -15.34 -7.58 -1.40
CA ILE A 133 -16.02 -8.03 -2.62
C ILE A 133 -17.28 -7.18 -2.80
N GLN A 134 -17.41 -6.53 -3.96
CA GLN A 134 -18.60 -5.73 -4.29
C GLN A 134 -19.52 -6.45 -5.28
N HIS A 135 -18.96 -7.31 -6.14
CA HIS A 135 -19.74 -8.08 -7.11
C HIS A 135 -19.44 -9.57 -6.94
N ALA A 136 -20.26 -10.26 -6.16
CA ALA A 136 -20.07 -11.68 -5.86
C ALA A 136 -20.10 -12.58 -7.11
N GLY A 137 -20.81 -12.18 -8.16
CA GLY A 137 -20.85 -12.90 -9.44
C GLY A 137 -19.54 -12.84 -10.24
N GLU A 138 -18.81 -11.73 -10.14
CA GLU A 138 -17.55 -11.51 -10.86
C GLU A 138 -16.30 -11.56 -9.97
N LEU A 139 -16.46 -11.72 -8.66
CA LEU A 139 -15.39 -11.69 -7.67
C LEU A 139 -14.49 -10.45 -7.77
N VAL A 140 -15.09 -9.27 -7.98
CA VAL A 140 -14.35 -8.01 -7.99
C VAL A 140 -14.18 -7.47 -6.57
N TRP A 141 -12.93 -7.37 -6.15
CA TRP A 141 -12.48 -6.70 -4.94
C TRP A 141 -12.27 -5.21 -5.18
N VAL A 142 -12.92 -4.39 -4.37
CA VAL A 142 -12.75 -2.93 -4.42
C VAL A 142 -12.09 -2.50 -3.12
N GLY A 143 -10.90 -1.91 -3.22
CA GLY A 143 -10.10 -1.71 -2.03
C GLY A 143 -8.82 -0.92 -2.23
N GLY A 144 -7.92 -1.10 -1.28
CA GLY A 144 -6.57 -0.58 -1.40
C GLY A 144 -5.60 -1.27 -0.43
N MET A 145 -4.31 -1.12 -0.68
CA MET A 145 -3.25 -1.76 0.11
C MET A 145 -2.18 -0.75 0.50
N ASP A 146 -1.47 -1.04 1.59
CA ASP A 146 -0.28 -0.28 1.99
C ASP A 146 0.87 -0.55 0.99
N ILE A 147 1.51 0.53 0.53
CA ILE A 147 2.56 0.49 -0.50
C ILE A 147 3.99 0.46 0.07
N ARG A 148 4.15 0.55 1.39
CA ARG A 148 5.45 0.85 1.99
C ARG A 148 6.35 -0.39 2.10
N GLU A 149 5.80 -1.60 2.15
CA GLU A 149 6.59 -2.83 2.27
C GLU A 149 6.07 -3.90 1.29
N GLY A 150 6.95 -4.40 0.42
CA GLY A 150 6.68 -5.51 -0.50
C GLY A 150 5.59 -5.21 -1.55
N PHE A 151 5.44 -3.95 -1.96
CA PHE A 151 4.36 -3.51 -2.85
C PHE A 151 4.43 -4.13 -4.24
N ARG A 152 5.62 -4.20 -4.85
CA ARG A 152 5.81 -4.83 -6.16
C ARG A 152 5.44 -6.30 -6.09
N HIS A 153 5.99 -7.04 -5.14
CA HIS A 153 5.69 -8.45 -4.96
C HIS A 153 4.19 -8.71 -4.78
N LYS A 154 3.49 -7.88 -4.01
CA LYS A 154 2.03 -7.97 -3.85
C LYS A 154 1.29 -7.74 -5.17
N LEU A 155 1.62 -6.68 -5.90
CA LEU A 155 0.99 -6.40 -7.20
C LEU A 155 1.26 -7.50 -8.22
N ASP A 156 2.49 -8.00 -8.31
CA ASP A 156 2.87 -9.08 -9.22
C ASP A 156 2.11 -10.35 -8.88
N THR A 157 2.01 -10.71 -7.58
CA THR A 157 1.24 -11.88 -7.13
C THR A 157 -0.24 -11.75 -7.48
N MET A 158 -0.81 -10.55 -7.34
CA MET A 158 -2.20 -10.29 -7.74
C MET A 158 -2.38 -10.38 -9.26
N ALA A 159 -1.47 -9.82 -10.04
CA ALA A 159 -1.50 -9.86 -11.51
C ALA A 159 -1.23 -11.27 -12.08
N GLU A 160 -0.44 -12.11 -11.40
CA GLU A 160 -0.25 -13.52 -11.76
C GLU A 160 -1.56 -14.33 -11.56
N ALA A 161 -2.40 -13.95 -10.59
CA ALA A 161 -3.59 -14.70 -10.19
C ALA A 161 -4.93 -14.13 -10.71
N GLY A 162 -4.91 -12.94 -11.32
CA GLY A 162 -6.11 -12.22 -11.74
C GLY A 162 -5.74 -10.94 -12.48
N GLU A 163 -6.65 -9.97 -12.50
CA GLU A 163 -6.46 -8.73 -13.24
C GLU A 163 -6.91 -7.50 -12.46
N PHE A 164 -6.17 -6.40 -12.61
CA PHE A 164 -6.63 -5.09 -12.20
C PHE A 164 -7.51 -4.52 -13.31
N LEU A 165 -8.67 -3.97 -12.94
CA LEU A 165 -9.57 -3.38 -13.91
C LEU A 165 -9.07 -1.99 -14.27
N ASP A 166 -8.78 -1.79 -15.55
CA ASP A 166 -8.39 -0.48 -16.09
C ASP A 166 -9.48 0.56 -15.87
N GLU A 167 -10.76 0.15 -15.96
CA GLU A 167 -11.93 0.96 -15.60
C GLU A 167 -12.51 0.49 -14.27
N TRP A 168 -12.65 1.40 -13.31
CA TRP A 168 -13.22 1.04 -12.02
C TRP A 168 -14.73 0.90 -12.11
N ILE A 169 -15.24 -0.26 -11.73
CA ILE A 169 -16.68 -0.49 -11.55
C ILE A 169 -17.25 0.34 -10.40
N LYS A 170 -16.41 0.64 -9.40
CA LYS A 170 -16.78 1.45 -8.24
C LYS A 170 -15.54 2.07 -7.59
N PRO A 171 -15.58 3.35 -7.20
CA PRO A 171 -14.53 3.92 -6.37
C PRO A 171 -14.45 3.21 -5.01
N PRO A 172 -13.25 2.80 -4.55
CA PRO A 172 -13.06 2.40 -3.16
C PRO A 172 -13.25 3.60 -2.23
N PHE A 173 -13.11 3.38 -0.92
CA PHE A 173 -13.08 4.48 0.04
C PHE A 173 -11.79 5.31 -0.14
N LEU A 174 -11.84 6.27 -1.06
CA LEU A 174 -10.72 7.13 -1.41
C LEU A 174 -10.45 8.12 -0.27
N ARG A 175 -9.22 8.11 0.22
CA ARG A 175 -8.68 9.10 1.14
C ARG A 175 -7.45 9.72 0.52
N LEU A 176 -7.66 10.73 -0.32
CA LEU A 176 -6.57 11.55 -0.84
C LEU A 176 -6.22 12.62 0.20
N LEU A 177 -5.71 12.18 1.35
CA LEU A 177 -5.34 13.04 2.49
C LEU A 177 -3.83 12.94 2.75
N HIS A 178 -3.23 14.03 3.21
CA HIS A 178 -1.91 14.06 3.82
C HIS A 178 -2.04 14.32 5.32
N TYR A 179 -1.03 13.93 6.11
CA TYR A 179 -1.12 13.95 7.57
C TYR A 179 -1.48 15.31 8.18
N ALA A 180 -1.16 16.43 7.51
CA ALA A 180 -1.48 17.76 8.01
C ALA A 180 -2.97 18.11 7.89
N ASP A 181 -3.72 17.47 6.98
CA ASP A 181 -5.15 17.71 6.81
C ASP A 181 -5.92 17.30 8.08
N GLU A 182 -5.51 16.17 8.65
CA GLU A 182 -6.18 15.56 9.81
C GLU A 182 -5.94 16.34 11.11
N LYS A 183 -5.00 17.30 11.11
CA LYS A 183 -4.70 18.17 12.24
C LYS A 183 -5.57 19.42 12.28
N VAL A 184 -6.30 19.71 11.21
CA VAL A 184 -7.21 20.86 11.15
C VAL A 184 -8.50 20.51 11.90
N GLU A 185 -8.90 21.36 12.84
CA GLU A 185 -10.16 21.19 13.56
C GLU A 185 -11.35 21.18 12.58
N GLY A 186 -12.20 20.17 12.68
CA GLY A 186 -13.37 20.03 11.80
C GLY A 186 -13.03 19.68 10.35
N TYR A 187 -11.85 19.10 10.06
CA TYR A 187 -11.50 18.70 8.69
C TYR A 187 -12.56 17.79 8.06
N ASP A 188 -12.87 18.03 6.79
CA ASP A 188 -13.80 17.24 6.00
C ASP A 188 -13.04 16.46 4.93
N TYR A 189 -12.79 15.18 5.20
CA TYR A 189 -12.06 14.31 4.29
C TYR A 189 -12.75 14.17 2.92
N LYS A 190 -14.08 14.25 2.86
CA LYS A 190 -14.83 14.13 1.59
C LYS A 190 -14.59 15.37 0.75
N LYS A 191 -14.72 16.56 1.35
CA LYS A 191 -14.46 17.83 0.66
C LYS A 191 -13.03 17.89 0.13
N ILE A 192 -12.04 17.55 0.97
CA ILE A 192 -10.61 17.56 0.57
C ILE A 192 -10.35 16.54 -0.54
N THR A 193 -10.89 15.32 -0.41
CA THR A 193 -10.73 14.27 -1.43
C THR A 193 -11.37 14.71 -2.75
N THR A 194 -12.58 15.26 -2.75
CA THR A 194 -13.25 15.78 -3.95
C THR A 194 -12.44 16.88 -4.62
N GLN A 195 -11.90 17.82 -3.84
CA GLN A 195 -11.04 18.89 -4.36
C GLN A 195 -9.79 18.32 -5.04
N ARG A 196 -9.12 17.34 -4.41
CA ARG A 196 -7.93 16.72 -4.97
C ARG A 196 -8.22 15.84 -6.18
N ILE A 197 -9.35 15.12 -6.20
CA ILE A 197 -9.82 14.41 -7.40
C ILE A 197 -10.00 15.41 -8.55
N ALA A 198 -10.58 16.58 -8.31
CA ALA A 198 -10.75 17.60 -9.34
C ALA A 198 -9.41 18.14 -9.91
N MET A 199 -8.31 18.03 -9.15
CA MET A 199 -6.97 18.41 -9.61
C MET A 199 -6.30 17.33 -10.48
N LEU A 200 -6.82 16.10 -10.49
CA LEU A 200 -6.23 15.02 -11.28
C LEU A 200 -6.48 15.22 -12.77
N PRO A 201 -5.61 14.66 -13.64
CA PRO A 201 -5.84 14.60 -15.08
C PRO A 201 -7.19 13.97 -15.46
N GLU A 202 -7.78 14.39 -16.58
CA GLU A 202 -9.11 13.96 -17.00
C GLU A 202 -9.23 12.45 -17.18
N ASP A 203 -8.22 11.80 -17.77
CA ASP A 203 -8.16 10.35 -17.96
C ASP A 203 -8.22 9.60 -16.62
N VAL A 204 -7.50 10.10 -15.62
CA VAL A 204 -7.52 9.54 -14.26
C VAL A 204 -8.89 9.73 -13.63
N ARG A 205 -9.46 10.95 -13.70
CA ARG A 205 -10.78 11.26 -13.12
C ARG A 205 -11.86 10.37 -13.70
N ALA A 206 -11.96 10.29 -15.03
CA ALA A 206 -12.94 9.48 -15.74
C ALA A 206 -12.91 8.02 -15.28
N THR A 207 -11.69 7.50 -15.08
CA THR A 207 -11.47 6.13 -14.62
C THR A 207 -11.90 5.92 -13.16
N ILE A 208 -11.45 6.78 -12.24
CA ILE A 208 -11.62 6.53 -10.80
C ILE A 208 -12.99 6.92 -10.26
N THR A 209 -13.75 7.78 -10.96
CA THR A 209 -15.14 8.07 -10.60
C THR A 209 -16.10 6.96 -11.00
N GLY A 210 -15.62 6.02 -11.82
CA GLY A 210 -16.38 4.93 -12.40
C GLY A 210 -17.34 5.40 -13.49
N SER A 211 -17.57 4.53 -14.48
CA SER A 211 -18.73 4.63 -15.35
C SER A 211 -19.95 4.39 -14.48
N GLN A 212 -20.76 5.41 -14.21
CA GLN A 212 -22.12 5.20 -13.71
C GLN A 212 -22.91 4.48 -14.82
N HIS A 213 -22.66 3.18 -15.01
CA HIS A 213 -23.62 2.34 -15.70
C HIS A 213 -24.82 2.21 -14.76
N VAL A 214 -25.74 3.14 -14.97
CA VAL A 214 -27.13 3.07 -14.55
C VAL A 214 -27.63 1.67 -14.94
N ALA A 215 -27.83 0.83 -13.91
CA ALA A 215 -28.66 -0.36 -14.05
C ALA A 215 -30.13 0.06 -14.15
#